data_AF-A0A090X8C8-F1
#
_entry.id   AF-A0A090X8C8-F1
#
_cell.length_a   1.000
_cell.length_b   1.000
_cell.length_c   1.000
_cell.angle_alpha   90.00
_cell.angle_beta   90.00
_cell.angle_gamma   90.00
#
_symmetry.space_group_name_H-M   'P 1'
#
loop_
_entity.id
_entity.type
_entity.pdbx_description
1 polymer ?
#
loop_
_entity_poly.entity_id
_entity_poly.type
_entity_poly.pdbx_seq_one_letter_code
_entity_poly.pdbx_strand_id
1 'polypeptide(L)'
;SNATSDCIHFLRDVEQFACEHRGLEDFINLDVKACALECENSSEKLMLPKDIHCQERGLNCEKNREGLKKWHEEHKKALQKILKRFCKIIKMTVKK
;
A
#
# COMPACT_ATOMS: atom_id res chain seq x y z
N SER A 1 4.00 2.56 -24.37
CA SER A 1 3.32 2.15 -23.13
C SER A 1 4.34 1.52 -22.21
N ASN A 2 4.77 2.24 -21.16
CA ASN A 2 5.84 1.79 -20.28
C ASN A 2 5.22 1.15 -19.03
N ALA A 3 4.57 -0.01 -19.21
CA ALA A 3 3.80 -0.71 -18.17
C ALA A 3 4.60 -0.96 -16.88
N THR A 4 5.92 -1.03 -16.98
CA THR A 4 6.86 -1.16 -15.86
C THR A 4 6.90 0.10 -14.97
N SER A 5 6.86 1.29 -15.57
CA SER A 5 6.87 2.56 -14.83
C SER A 5 5.58 2.72 -14.02
N ASP A 6 4.43 2.48 -14.67
CA ASP A 6 3.11 2.61 -14.03
C ASP A 6 2.96 1.65 -12.85
N CYS A 7 3.51 0.44 -12.95
CA CYS A 7 3.48 -0.51 -11.86
C CYS A 7 4.38 -0.10 -10.68
N ILE A 8 5.58 0.43 -10.94
CA ILE A 8 6.47 0.88 -9.86
C ILE A 8 5.85 2.06 -9.09
N HIS A 9 5.20 2.99 -9.81
CA HIS A 9 4.45 4.08 -9.16
C HIS A 9 3.28 3.54 -8.35
N PHE A 10 2.48 2.63 -8.93
CA PHE A 10 1.36 2.02 -8.23
C PHE A 10 1.79 1.23 -6.99
N LEU A 11 2.90 0.49 -7.06
CA LEU A 11 3.50 -0.18 -5.91
C LEU A 11 3.82 0.85 -4.83
N ARG A 12 4.58 1.91 -5.15
CA ARG A 12 4.91 2.97 -4.20
C ARG A 12 3.67 3.57 -3.54
N ASP A 13 2.62 3.86 -4.30
CA ASP A 13 1.38 4.42 -3.74
C ASP A 13 0.70 3.46 -2.75
N VAL A 14 0.69 2.16 -3.08
CA VAL A 14 0.12 1.12 -2.21
C VAL A 14 0.95 0.95 -0.94
N GLU A 15 2.27 0.89 -1.06
CA GLU A 15 3.15 0.67 0.09
C GLU A 15 3.28 1.88 0.99
N GLN A 16 3.30 3.08 0.41
CA GLN A 16 3.24 4.34 1.16
C GLN A 16 1.99 4.37 2.04
N PHE A 17 0.83 4.05 1.46
CA PHE A 17 -0.40 3.95 2.22
C PHE A 17 -0.30 2.91 3.34
N ALA A 18 0.33 1.76 3.08
CA ALA A 18 0.48 0.70 4.09
C ALA A 18 1.30 1.16 5.31
N CYS A 19 2.39 1.89 5.08
CA CYS A 19 3.20 2.51 6.13
C CYS A 19 2.40 3.54 6.94
N GLU A 20 1.80 4.52 6.26
CA GLU A 20 0.99 5.57 6.89
C GLU A 20 -0.18 5.00 7.69
N HIS A 21 -0.84 3.96 7.17
CA HIS A 21 -1.97 3.32 7.84
C HIS A 21 -1.60 2.67 9.17
N ARG A 22 -0.34 2.25 9.33
CA ARG A 22 0.20 1.73 10.59
C ARG A 22 0.73 2.82 11.50
N GLY A 23 0.62 4.10 11.10
CA GLY A 23 1.17 5.24 11.83
C GLY A 23 2.68 5.35 11.70
N LEU A 24 3.26 4.73 10.66
CA LEU A 24 4.67 4.89 10.31
C LEU A 24 4.83 6.02 9.29
N GLU A 25 6.07 6.43 9.06
CA GLU A 25 6.43 7.44 8.07
C GLU A 25 6.52 6.84 6.66
N ASP A 26 7.39 7.38 5.80
CA ASP A 26 7.41 7.07 4.38
C ASP A 26 7.86 5.63 4.08
N PHE A 27 7.36 5.09 2.97
CA PHE A 27 7.88 3.85 2.40
C PHE A 27 9.32 4.07 1.92
N ILE A 28 10.26 3.29 2.46
CA ILE A 28 11.68 3.36 2.06
C ILE A 28 11.93 2.37 0.93
N ASN A 29 11.63 1.09 1.18
CA ASN A 29 12.01 0.02 0.27
C ASN A 29 11.22 -1.27 0.53
N LEU A 30 11.30 -2.18 -0.43
CA LEU A 30 10.84 -3.55 -0.31
C LEU A 30 12.03 -4.48 0.00
N ASP A 31 12.02 -5.15 1.16
CA ASP A 31 12.90 -6.29 1.41
C ASP A 31 12.37 -7.50 0.64
N VAL A 32 12.92 -7.68 -0.56
CA VAL A 32 12.56 -8.78 -1.47
C VAL A 32 12.84 -10.15 -0.88
N LYS A 33 13.86 -10.29 -0.01
CA LYS A 33 14.22 -11.57 0.61
C LYS A 33 13.23 -11.97 1.69
N ALA A 34 12.81 -11.01 2.52
CA ALA A 34 11.79 -11.23 3.53
C ALA A 34 10.36 -11.12 2.97
N CYS A 35 10.20 -10.62 1.75
CA CYS A 35 8.94 -10.20 1.16
C CYS A 35 8.15 -9.28 2.10
N ALA A 36 8.82 -8.22 2.56
CA ALA A 36 8.31 -7.30 3.55
C ALA A 36 8.63 -5.85 3.20
N LEU A 37 7.79 -4.93 3.66
CA LEU A 37 8.00 -3.49 3.55
C LEU A 37 8.92 -2.99 4.65
N GLU A 38 9.73 -2.03 4.25
CA GLU A 38 10.51 -1.17 5.12
C GLU A 38 9.89 0.23 5.06
N CYS A 39 9.42 0.70 6.22
CA CYS A 39 8.93 2.05 6.41
C CYS A 39 9.94 2.82 7.27
N GLU A 40 9.98 4.14 7.09
CA GLU A 40 10.82 5.00 7.90
C GLU A 40 10.44 4.94 9.38
N ASN A 41 11.46 5.08 10.24
CA ASN A 41 11.36 4.99 11.69
C ASN A 41 10.74 3.69 12.23
N SER A 42 10.80 2.61 11.46
CA SER A 42 10.38 1.27 11.87
C SER A 42 11.50 0.25 11.73
N SER A 43 11.76 -0.51 12.80
CA SER A 43 12.54 -1.75 12.72
C SER A 43 11.66 -2.97 12.39
N GLU A 44 10.33 -2.79 12.34
CA GLU A 44 9.38 -3.85 12.06
C GLU A 44 9.29 -4.10 10.55
N LYS A 45 9.51 -5.35 10.16
CA LYS A 45 9.28 -5.81 8.78
C LYS A 45 7.80 -6.07 8.57
N LEU A 46 7.16 -5.26 7.73
CA LEU A 46 5.74 -5.44 7.44
C LEU A 46 5.58 -6.45 6.30
N MET A 47 5.22 -7.69 6.65
CA MET A 47 5.06 -8.74 5.65
C MET A 47 4.00 -8.37 4.60
N LEU A 48 4.35 -8.56 3.34
CA LEU A 48 3.42 -8.40 2.23
C LEU A 48 2.27 -9.42 2.32
N PRO A 49 1.08 -9.10 1.77
CA PRO A 49 0.00 -10.05 1.64
C PRO A 49 0.40 -11.30 0.83
N LYS A 50 -0.26 -12.43 1.10
CA LYS A 50 0.07 -13.74 0.47
C LYS A 50 -0.12 -13.77 -1.05
N ASP A 51 -0.92 -12.87 -1.58
CA ASP A 51 -1.19 -12.66 -3.00
C ASP A 51 -0.13 -11.80 -3.69
N ILE A 52 0.87 -11.31 -2.95
CA ILE A 52 2.10 -10.73 -3.48
C ILE A 52 3.24 -11.74 -3.38
N HIS A 53 3.88 -12.00 -4.51
CA HIS A 53 4.99 -12.92 -4.66
C HIS A 53 6.28 -12.16 -4.95
N CYS A 54 7.18 -12.14 -3.97
CA CYS A 54 8.55 -11.71 -4.16
C CYS A 54 9.37 -12.83 -4.78
N GLN A 55 10.22 -12.49 -5.75
CA GLN A 55 11.19 -13.39 -6.35
C GLN A 55 12.58 -12.91 -5.98
N GLU A 56 13.60 -13.77 -5.98
CA GLU A 56 14.99 -13.37 -5.63
C GLU A 56 15.52 -12.15 -6.43
N ARG A 57 14.96 -11.88 -7.62
CA ARG A 57 15.32 -10.75 -8.48
C ARG A 57 14.45 -9.50 -8.31
N GLY A 58 13.51 -9.49 -7.37
CA GLY A 58 12.59 -8.39 -7.13
C GLY A 58 11.11 -8.77 -7.26
N LEU A 59 10.27 -7.74 -7.36
CA LEU A 59 8.84 -7.90 -7.52
C LEU A 59 8.46 -7.96 -9.01
N ASN A 60 7.86 -9.07 -9.44
CA ASN A 60 7.35 -9.16 -10.81
C ASN A 60 6.02 -8.44 -10.92
N CYS A 61 6.05 -7.25 -11.52
CA CYS A 61 4.90 -6.38 -11.67
C CYS A 61 3.70 -7.00 -12.38
N GLU A 62 3.92 -7.74 -13.47
CA GLU A 62 2.82 -8.36 -14.22
C GLU A 62 2.12 -9.43 -13.39
N LYS A 63 2.90 -10.27 -12.70
CA LYS A 63 2.36 -11.34 -11.86
C LYS A 63 1.65 -10.82 -10.61
N ASN A 64 2.10 -9.70 -10.06
CA ASN A 64 1.59 -9.14 -8.81
C ASN A 64 0.50 -8.07 -9.03
N ARG A 65 0.22 -7.68 -10.28
CA ARG A 65 -0.68 -6.56 -10.59
C ARG A 65 -2.06 -6.71 -9.96
N GLU A 66 -2.64 -7.91 -10.01
CA GLU A 66 -3.97 -8.16 -9.43
C GLU A 66 -3.94 -8.16 -7.91
N GLY A 67 -2.91 -8.76 -7.30
CA GLY A 67 -2.69 -8.71 -5.86
C GLY A 67 -2.54 -7.27 -5.36
N LEU A 68 -1.73 -6.45 -6.01
CA LEU A 68 -1.54 -5.04 -5.66
C LEU A 68 -2.86 -4.26 -5.79
N LYS A 69 -3.64 -4.50 -6.86
CA LYS A 69 -4.96 -3.86 -7.02
C LYS A 69 -5.91 -4.23 -5.90
N LYS A 70 -5.99 -5.52 -5.57
CA LYS A 70 -6.86 -6.02 -4.49
C LYS A 70 -6.45 -5.40 -3.16
N TRP A 71 -5.15 -5.37 -2.88
CA TRP A 71 -4.62 -4.81 -1.65
C TRP A 71 -4.88 -3.30 -1.53
N HIS A 72 -4.68 -2.54 -2.61
CA HIS A 72 -5.05 -1.12 -2.66
C HIS A 72 -6.52 -0.88 -2.31
N GLU A 73 -7.43 -1.73 -2.82
CA GLU A 73 -8.85 -1.65 -2.51
C GLU A 73 -9.18 -2.05 -1.07
N GLU A 74 -8.47 -3.03 -0.50
CA GLU A 74 -8.58 -3.38 0.93
C GLU A 74 -8.15 -2.21 1.83
N HIS A 75 -7.06 -1.54 1.46
CA HIS A 75 -6.56 -0.33 2.11
C HIS A 75 -7.57 0.82 2.07
N LYS A 76 -8.14 1.13 0.90
CA LYS A 76 -9.23 2.10 0.79
C LYS A 76 -10.43 1.74 1.66
N LYS A 77 -10.84 0.48 1.66
CA LYS A 77 -11.96 0.01 2.50
C LYS A 77 -11.65 0.17 3.99
N ALA A 78 -10.41 -0.11 4.42
CA ALA A 78 -9.97 0.08 5.79
C ALA A 78 -10.02 1.56 6.17
N LEU A 79 -9.47 2.45 5.34
CA LEU A 79 -9.57 3.90 5.54
C LEU A 79 -11.01 4.36 5.65
N GLN A 80 -11.89 3.94 4.72
CA GLN A 80 -13.31 4.31 4.75
C GLN A 80 -14.00 3.85 6.04
N LYS A 81 -13.66 2.66 6.57
CA LYS A 81 -14.20 2.19 7.85
C LYS A 81 -13.71 3.03 9.03
N ILE A 82 -12.42 3.39 9.06
CA ILE A 82 -11.84 4.27 10.07
C ILE A 82 -12.51 5.65 10.00
N LEU A 83 -12.58 6.25 8.81
CA LEU A 83 -13.25 7.52 8.60
C LEU A 83 -14.70 7.44 9.07
N LYS A 84 -15.49 6.44 8.64
CA LYS A 84 -16.87 6.28 9.12
C LYS A 84 -17.00 6.17 10.64
N ARG A 85 -16.03 5.53 11.31
CA ARG A 85 -16.06 5.30 12.76
C ARG A 85 -15.63 6.52 13.57
N PHE A 86 -14.58 7.21 13.13
CA PHE A 86 -13.93 8.27 13.90
C PHE A 86 -14.23 9.65 13.33
N CYS A 87 -14.20 9.79 12.01
CA CYS A 87 -14.69 10.98 11.33
C CYS A 87 -16.20 10.80 11.09
N LYS A 88 -17.03 11.00 12.14
CA LYS A 88 -18.47 11.21 11.95
C LYS A 88 -18.58 12.18 10.78
N ILE A 89 -19.11 11.73 9.64
CA ILE A 89 -19.12 12.48 8.39
C ILE A 89 -19.61 13.89 8.75
N ILE A 90 -18.67 14.83 8.82
CA ILE A 90 -19.02 16.24 8.81
C ILE A 90 -19.55 16.35 7.39
N LYS A 91 -20.87 16.31 7.24
CA LYS A 91 -21.52 16.67 6.00
C LYS A 91 -21.07 18.09 5.73
N MET A 92 -19.95 18.24 5.03
CA MET A 92 -19.58 19.49 4.39
C MET A 92 -20.58 19.64 3.26
N THR A 93 -21.79 20.10 3.62
CA THR A 93 -22.66 20.78 2.69
C THR A 93 -21.85 21.97 2.18
N VAL A 94 -21.19 21.77 1.05
CA VAL A 94 -20.73 22.86 0.21
C VAL A 94 -22.02 23.56 -0.23
N LYS A 95 -22.37 24.64 0.46
CA LYS A 95 -23.37 25.57 -0.04
C LYS A 95 -22.78 26.18 -1.32
N LYS A 96 -23.42 25.87 -2.45
CA LYS A 96 -23.32 26.68 -3.67
C LYS A 96 -23.92 28.05 -3.42
#